data_AF-A0A1H4WE98-F1
#
_entry.id   AF-A0A1H4WE98-F1
#
_cell.length_a   1.000
_cell.length_b   1.000
_cell.length_c   1.000
_cell.angle_alpha   90.00
_cell.angle_beta   90.00
_cell.angle_gamma   90.00
#
_symmetry.space_group_name_H-M   'P 1'
#
loop_
_entity.id
_entity.type
_entity.pdbx_description
1 polymer ?
#
loop_
_entity_poly.entity_id
_entity_poly.type
_entity_poly.pdbx_seq_one_letter_code
_entity_poly.pdbx_strand_id
1 'polypeptide(L)'
;MSVFSVFAHLVERLADLLAPLCHASATAAAIVLFTALVRLLVHPLSRAAARGQRARAALQPRIAELRRRHAKDPERLRQAVLELHTEEKVSPLSGILPGLLQLPAFFLLYHLFSGAGGAGGELLAHRLFAAPLGGRWADALAGDGLFGGAGLVYLGLFALVAVVATFTYLRTRRQMAQNPVMAAAGGEAVPGLGAVGKVMPFLSFLTLVTVAVVPLAAALYVVTSTTWSAVERAALYR
;
A
#
# COMPACT_ATOMS: atom_id res chain seq x y z
N MET A 1 12.79 -20.47 -16.83
CA MET A 1 12.28 -19.11 -17.09
C MET A 1 12.05 -18.42 -15.76
N SER A 2 12.57 -17.22 -15.55
CA SER A 2 12.43 -16.55 -14.25
C SER A 2 11.02 -15.94 -14.13
N VAL A 3 10.53 -15.78 -12.90
CA VAL A 3 9.24 -15.08 -12.64
C VAL A 3 9.29 -13.65 -13.23
N PHE A 4 10.48 -13.05 -13.26
CA PHE A 4 10.77 -11.75 -13.86
C PHE A 4 10.57 -11.72 -15.37
N SER A 5 10.99 -12.76 -16.10
CA SER A 5 10.82 -12.81 -17.56
C SER A 5 9.37 -13.05 -17.97
N VAL A 6 8.62 -13.87 -17.22
CA VAL A 6 7.19 -14.10 -17.47
C VAL A 6 6.40 -12.80 -17.26
N PHE A 7 6.75 -12.04 -16.24
CA PHE A 7 6.10 -10.78 -15.91
C PHE A 7 6.38 -9.68 -16.94
N ALA A 8 7.65 -9.51 -17.35
CA ALA A 8 8.03 -8.56 -18.40
C ALA A 8 7.24 -8.83 -19.69
N HIS A 9 7.19 -10.10 -20.12
CA HIS A 9 6.45 -10.50 -21.30
C HIS A 9 4.93 -10.25 -21.20
N LEU A 10 4.35 -10.38 -20.00
CA LEU A 10 2.93 -10.12 -19.78
C LEU A 10 2.61 -8.62 -19.80
N VAL A 11 3.49 -7.80 -19.24
CA VAL A 11 3.37 -6.33 -19.29
C VAL A 11 3.56 -5.82 -20.73
N GLU A 12 4.52 -6.38 -21.47
CA GLU A 12 4.73 -6.08 -22.91
C GLU A 12 3.50 -6.44 -23.74
N ARG A 13 2.95 -7.66 -23.59
CA ARG A 13 1.72 -8.08 -24.28
C ARG A 13 0.54 -7.15 -24.01
N LEU A 14 0.38 -6.71 -22.75
CA LEU A 14 -0.66 -5.75 -22.37
C LEU A 14 -0.38 -4.38 -22.98
N ALA A 15 0.87 -3.92 -23.00
CA ALA A 15 1.27 -2.66 -23.62
C ALA A 15 1.00 -2.68 -25.13
N ASP A 16 1.31 -3.77 -25.83
CA ASP A 16 1.03 -3.95 -27.26
C ASP A 16 -0.48 -3.93 -27.57
N LEU A 17 -1.29 -4.55 -26.69
CA LEU A 17 -2.75 -4.51 -26.79
C LEU A 17 -3.34 -3.12 -26.57
N LEU A 18 -2.72 -2.30 -25.71
CA LEU A 18 -3.14 -0.93 -25.41
C LEU A 18 -2.50 0.12 -26.31
N ALA A 19 -1.44 -0.23 -27.06
CA ALA A 19 -0.75 0.64 -28.00
C ALA A 19 -1.70 1.36 -28.99
N PRO A 20 -2.70 0.70 -29.63
CA PRO A 20 -3.61 1.39 -30.55
C PRO A 20 -4.56 2.39 -29.87
N LEU A 21 -4.79 2.25 -28.57
CA LEU A 21 -5.72 3.10 -27.80
C LEU A 21 -5.01 4.26 -27.09
N CYS A 22 -3.79 4.04 -26.60
CA CYS A 22 -3.11 4.96 -25.68
C CYS A 22 -1.77 5.53 -26.17
N HIS A 23 -1.28 5.12 -27.36
CA HIS A 23 -0.05 5.62 -28.01
C HIS A 23 1.10 5.80 -26.98
N ALA A 24 1.57 7.03 -26.76
CA ALA A 24 2.69 7.36 -25.87
C ALA A 24 2.46 7.03 -24.37
N SER A 25 1.25 6.66 -23.95
CA SER A 25 0.93 6.29 -22.57
C SER A 25 0.63 4.80 -22.37
N ALA A 26 0.75 3.99 -23.44
CA ALA A 26 0.38 2.58 -23.44
C ALA A 26 1.11 1.74 -22.37
N THR A 27 2.40 2.00 -22.13
CA THR A 27 3.18 1.29 -21.10
C THR A 27 2.73 1.64 -19.69
N ALA A 28 2.39 2.91 -19.43
CA ALA A 28 1.87 3.32 -18.13
C ALA A 28 0.44 2.78 -17.90
N ALA A 29 -0.39 2.80 -18.95
CA ALA A 29 -1.70 2.18 -18.92
C ALA A 29 -1.61 0.66 -18.72
N ALA A 30 -0.63 -0.01 -19.31
CA ALA A 30 -0.34 -1.43 -19.09
C ALA A 30 0.09 -1.70 -17.65
N ILE A 31 0.94 -0.86 -17.05
CA ILE A 31 1.32 -0.97 -15.62
C ILE A 31 0.08 -0.82 -14.73
N VAL A 32 -0.79 0.17 -15.00
CA VAL A 32 -2.02 0.38 -14.23
C VAL A 32 -2.98 -0.79 -14.40
N LEU A 33 -3.21 -1.25 -15.62
CA LEU A 33 -4.10 -2.38 -15.92
C LEU A 33 -3.57 -3.67 -15.31
N PHE A 34 -2.27 -3.94 -15.44
CA PHE A 34 -1.61 -5.07 -14.82
C PHE A 34 -1.78 -5.02 -13.29
N THR A 35 -1.57 -3.85 -12.67
CA THR A 35 -1.77 -3.66 -11.23
C THR A 35 -3.23 -3.94 -10.83
N ALA A 36 -4.19 -3.51 -11.66
CA ALA A 36 -5.61 -3.77 -11.45
C ALA A 36 -5.95 -5.27 -11.56
N LEU A 37 -5.38 -5.99 -12.53
CA LEU A 37 -5.57 -7.43 -12.72
C LEU A 37 -5.02 -8.24 -11.53
N VAL A 38 -3.79 -7.93 -11.09
CA VAL A 38 -3.21 -8.56 -9.88
C VAL A 38 -4.11 -8.31 -8.67
N ARG A 39 -4.61 -7.08 -8.51
CA ARG A 39 -5.53 -6.75 -7.41
C ARG A 39 -6.87 -7.47 -7.51
N LEU A 40 -7.39 -7.67 -8.71
CA LEU A 40 -8.61 -8.45 -8.91
C LEU A 40 -8.40 -9.92 -8.51
N LEU A 41 -7.23 -10.49 -8.82
CA LEU A 41 -6.87 -11.86 -8.42
C LEU A 41 -6.67 -12.00 -6.91
N VAL A 42 -6.14 -10.95 -6.25
CA VAL A 42 -5.95 -10.90 -4.79
C VAL A 42 -7.24 -10.53 -4.04
N HIS A 43 -8.25 -9.99 -4.73
CA HIS A 43 -9.53 -9.59 -4.14
C HIS A 43 -10.22 -10.63 -3.24
N PRO A 44 -10.32 -11.93 -3.59
CA PRO A 44 -10.88 -12.94 -2.68
C PRO A 44 -10.10 -13.06 -1.37
N LEU A 45 -8.77 -12.93 -1.42
CA LEU A 45 -7.92 -12.91 -0.23
C LEU A 45 -8.12 -11.63 0.59
N SER A 46 -8.23 -10.47 -0.06
CA SER A 46 -8.56 -9.20 0.61
C SER A 46 -9.91 -9.27 1.33
N ARG A 47 -10.92 -9.92 0.74
CA ARG A 47 -12.22 -10.18 1.39
C ARG A 47 -12.07 -11.10 2.61
N ALA A 48 -11.26 -12.16 2.52
CA ALA A 48 -10.99 -13.05 3.65
C ALA A 48 -10.27 -12.30 4.79
N ALA A 49 -9.29 -11.46 4.47
CA ALA A 49 -8.61 -10.59 5.42
C ALA A 49 -9.59 -9.60 6.08
N ALA A 50 -10.50 -9.01 5.30
CA ALA A 50 -11.51 -8.09 5.80
C ALA A 50 -12.49 -8.75 6.80
N ARG A 51 -12.92 -9.98 6.51
CA ARG A 51 -13.71 -10.77 7.48
C ARG A 51 -12.94 -11.00 8.78
N GLY A 52 -11.67 -11.38 8.69
CA GLY A 52 -10.82 -11.56 9.88
C GLY A 52 -10.65 -10.28 10.70
N GLN A 53 -10.53 -9.12 10.04
CA GLN A 53 -10.46 -7.83 10.73
C GLN A 53 -11.77 -7.46 11.43
N ARG A 54 -12.92 -7.71 10.82
CA ARG A 54 -14.23 -7.51 11.46
C ARG A 54 -14.40 -8.42 12.69
N ALA A 55 -14.04 -9.69 12.58
CA ALA A 55 -14.08 -10.62 13.71
C ALA A 55 -13.18 -10.14 14.87
N ARG A 56 -11.98 -9.64 14.58
CA ARG A 56 -11.13 -9.03 15.62
C ARG A 56 -11.70 -7.76 16.22
N ALA A 57 -12.33 -6.92 15.40
CA ALA A 57 -12.98 -5.70 15.89
C ALA A 57 -14.08 -6.06 16.90
N ALA A 58 -14.83 -7.14 16.66
CA ALA A 58 -15.83 -7.65 17.60
C ALA A 58 -15.23 -8.19 18.92
N LEU A 59 -13.99 -8.68 18.92
CA LEU A 59 -13.29 -9.14 20.13
C LEU A 59 -12.68 -8.02 20.97
N GLN A 60 -12.47 -6.83 20.40
CA GLN A 60 -11.88 -5.69 21.12
C GLN A 60 -12.53 -5.36 22.48
N PRO A 61 -13.87 -5.33 22.64
CA PRO A 61 -14.47 -5.07 23.95
C PRO A 61 -14.11 -6.11 25.00
N ARG A 62 -14.04 -7.39 24.63
CA ARG A 62 -13.65 -8.48 25.55
C ARG A 62 -12.17 -8.39 25.92
N ILE A 63 -11.31 -8.08 24.94
CA ILE A 63 -9.89 -7.83 25.19
C ILE A 63 -9.71 -6.64 26.15
N ALA A 64 -10.53 -5.60 26.03
CA ALA A 64 -10.50 -4.45 26.94
C ALA A 64 -10.87 -4.84 28.38
N GLU A 65 -11.84 -5.73 28.55
CA GLU A 65 -12.22 -6.26 29.86
C GLU A 65 -11.12 -7.13 30.48
N LEU A 66 -10.51 -8.02 29.69
CA LEU A 66 -9.36 -8.83 30.08
C LEU A 66 -8.19 -7.95 30.57
N ARG A 67 -7.93 -6.83 29.89
CA ARG A 67 -6.93 -5.84 30.31
C ARG A 67 -7.26 -5.19 31.64
N ARG A 68 -8.52 -4.80 31.87
CA ARG A 68 -8.95 -4.25 33.17
C ARG A 68 -8.79 -5.28 34.29
N ARG A 69 -9.12 -6.54 34.02
CA ARG A 69 -9.01 -7.63 35.00
C ARG A 69 -7.56 -8.01 35.32
N HIS A 70 -6.67 -7.98 34.34
CA HIS A 70 -5.26 -8.39 34.47
C HIS A 70 -4.27 -7.22 34.39
N ALA A 71 -4.68 -6.00 34.71
CA ALA A 71 -3.85 -4.80 34.58
C ALA A 71 -2.54 -4.86 35.40
N LYS A 72 -2.52 -5.68 36.46
CA LYS A 72 -1.35 -5.87 37.34
C LYS A 72 -0.48 -7.07 36.97
N ASP A 73 -0.89 -7.87 35.98
CA ASP A 73 -0.22 -9.12 35.61
C ASP A 73 -0.14 -9.25 34.07
N PRO A 74 0.91 -8.69 33.44
CA PRO A 74 1.05 -8.66 31.99
C PRO A 74 1.25 -10.05 31.37
N GLU A 75 1.82 -11.00 32.11
CA GLU A 75 2.03 -12.36 31.61
C GLU A 75 0.70 -13.11 31.52
N ARG A 76 -0.13 -12.99 32.57
CA ARG A 76 -1.48 -13.57 32.59
C ARG A 76 -2.41 -12.90 31.59
N LEU A 77 -2.26 -11.59 31.38
CA LEU A 77 -2.96 -10.87 30.31
C LEU A 77 -2.60 -11.44 28.93
N ARG A 78 -1.32 -11.69 28.65
CA ARG A 78 -0.87 -12.22 27.36
C ARG A 78 -1.48 -13.60 27.09
N GLN A 79 -1.46 -14.49 28.09
CA GLN A 79 -2.05 -15.82 28.00
C GLN A 79 -3.56 -15.75 27.76
N ALA A 80 -4.29 -14.97 28.55
CA ALA A 80 -5.75 -14.89 28.45
C ALA A 80 -6.22 -14.24 27.13
N VAL A 81 -5.44 -13.32 26.55
CA VAL A 81 -5.70 -12.78 25.20
C VAL A 81 -5.46 -13.85 24.12
N LEU A 82 -4.42 -14.67 24.26
CA LEU A 82 -4.13 -15.79 23.35
C LEU A 82 -5.23 -16.86 23.41
N GLU A 83 -5.69 -17.21 24.61
CA GLU A 83 -6.81 -18.12 24.84
C GLU A 83 -8.08 -17.60 24.17
N LEU A 84 -8.46 -16.34 24.41
CA LEU A 84 -9.63 -15.73 23.78
C LEU A 84 -9.55 -15.77 22.25
N HIS A 85 -8.39 -15.47 21.66
CA HIS A 85 -8.20 -15.55 20.21
C HIS A 85 -8.35 -16.98 19.67
N THR A 86 -7.94 -17.98 20.45
CA THR A 86 -8.02 -19.40 20.11
C THR A 86 -9.45 -19.91 20.22
N GLU A 87 -10.15 -19.56 21.31
CA GLU A 87 -11.55 -19.90 21.54
C GLU A 87 -12.46 -19.36 20.43
N GLU A 88 -12.25 -18.11 20.05
CA GLU A 88 -13.03 -17.43 19.02
C GLU A 88 -12.55 -17.76 17.59
N LYS A 89 -11.50 -18.59 17.46
CA LYS A 89 -10.90 -19.02 16.18
C LYS A 89 -10.52 -17.85 15.27
N VAL A 90 -10.15 -16.71 15.86
CA VAL A 90 -9.77 -15.50 15.13
C VAL A 90 -8.25 -15.39 15.08
N SER A 91 -7.67 -15.68 13.91
CA SER A 91 -6.22 -15.58 13.70
C SER A 91 -5.70 -14.15 13.91
N PRO A 92 -4.52 -13.94 14.55
CA PRO A 92 -3.85 -12.64 14.72
C PRO A 92 -3.08 -12.16 13.48
N LEU A 93 -2.95 -12.97 12.42
CA LEU A 93 -2.22 -12.61 11.19
C LEU A 93 -3.08 -12.25 9.96
N SER A 94 -4.40 -12.46 10.01
CA SER A 94 -5.37 -12.07 8.97
C SER A 94 -5.25 -10.63 8.43
N GLY A 95 -4.68 -9.67 9.18
CA GLY A 95 -4.48 -8.29 8.71
C GLY A 95 -3.22 -8.06 7.85
N ILE A 96 -2.18 -8.88 8.04
CA ILE A 96 -0.89 -8.71 7.34
C ILE A 96 -0.78 -9.54 6.06
N LEU A 97 -1.63 -10.59 5.95
CA LEU A 97 -1.62 -11.54 4.83
C LEU A 97 -1.72 -10.89 3.45
N PRO A 98 -2.60 -9.87 3.22
CA PRO A 98 -2.69 -9.19 1.93
C PRO A 98 -1.42 -8.40 1.59
N GLY A 99 -0.79 -7.79 2.60
CA GLY A 99 0.46 -7.04 2.40
C GLY A 99 1.63 -7.94 2.06
N LEU A 100 1.71 -9.12 2.69
CA LEU A 100 2.76 -10.10 2.42
C LEU A 100 2.72 -10.61 0.98
N LEU A 101 1.52 -10.90 0.46
CA LEU A 101 1.34 -11.34 -0.92
C LEU A 101 1.66 -10.24 -1.94
N GLN A 102 1.65 -8.98 -1.52
CA GLN A 102 1.90 -7.84 -2.40
C GLN A 102 3.38 -7.46 -2.50
N LEU A 103 4.21 -7.83 -1.53
CA LEU A 103 5.66 -7.55 -1.54
C LEU A 103 6.37 -8.07 -2.80
N PRO A 104 6.13 -9.31 -3.29
CA PRO A 104 6.75 -9.81 -4.51
C PRO A 104 6.45 -8.94 -5.74
N ALA A 105 5.21 -8.49 -5.91
CA ALA A 105 4.82 -7.65 -7.05
C ALA A 105 5.51 -6.27 -7.01
N PHE A 106 5.69 -5.69 -5.82
CA PHE A 106 6.43 -4.44 -5.66
C PHE A 106 7.91 -4.62 -6.01
N PHE A 107 8.56 -5.65 -5.47
CA PHE A 107 9.97 -5.94 -5.75
C PHE A 107 10.21 -6.17 -7.24
N LEU A 108 9.31 -6.89 -7.89
CA LEU A 108 9.33 -7.18 -9.31
C LEU A 108 9.30 -5.90 -10.16
N LEU A 109 8.38 -4.98 -9.85
CA LEU A 109 8.29 -3.70 -10.54
C LEU A 109 9.48 -2.78 -10.24
N TYR A 110 9.90 -2.70 -8.99
CA TYR A 110 11.07 -1.93 -8.60
C TYR A 110 12.33 -2.44 -9.32
N HIS A 111 12.54 -3.75 -9.41
CA HIS A 111 13.71 -4.34 -10.05
C HIS A 111 13.72 -4.13 -11.58
N LEU A 112 12.53 -4.12 -12.20
CA LEU A 112 12.38 -3.91 -13.63
C LEU A 112 12.67 -2.45 -14.04
N PHE A 113 12.31 -1.48 -13.18
CA PHE A 113 12.39 -0.05 -13.48
C PHE A 113 13.46 0.73 -12.70
N SER A 114 14.24 0.10 -11.82
CA SER A 114 15.37 0.74 -11.10
C SER A 114 16.73 0.58 -11.81
N GLY A 115 16.77 -0.07 -12.98
CA GLY A 115 18.00 -0.35 -13.71
C GLY A 115 18.85 -1.51 -13.14
N ALA A 116 18.52 -2.01 -11.93
CA ALA A 116 19.20 -3.14 -11.31
C ALA A 116 18.95 -4.49 -12.02
N GLY A 117 17.91 -4.57 -12.87
CA GLY A 117 17.49 -5.80 -13.55
C GLY A 117 18.14 -6.16 -14.86
N GLY A 118 18.88 -5.26 -15.52
CA GLY A 118 19.50 -5.49 -16.83
C GLY A 118 18.54 -5.76 -18.00
N ALA A 119 17.30 -6.23 -17.75
CA ALA A 119 16.32 -6.66 -18.74
C ALA A 119 15.27 -5.58 -19.11
N GLY A 120 15.23 -4.45 -18.39
CA GLY A 120 14.22 -3.40 -18.57
C GLY A 120 14.60 -2.24 -19.51
N GLY A 121 15.69 -2.36 -20.27
CA GLY A 121 16.26 -1.26 -21.06
C GLY A 121 15.26 -0.58 -22.02
N GLU A 122 14.43 -1.37 -22.72
CA GLU A 122 13.40 -0.82 -23.61
C GLU A 122 12.19 -0.26 -22.83
N LEU A 123 11.77 -0.90 -21.73
CA LEU A 123 10.66 -0.43 -20.88
C LEU A 123 10.98 0.87 -20.14
N LEU A 124 12.26 1.11 -19.84
CA LEU A 124 12.77 2.35 -19.23
C LEU A 124 12.77 3.54 -20.20
N ALA A 125 12.89 3.28 -21.51
CA ALA A 125 12.84 4.30 -22.56
C ALA A 125 11.41 4.84 -22.78
N HIS A 126 10.40 4.09 -22.35
CA HIS A 126 9.00 4.52 -22.46
C HIS A 126 8.69 5.66 -21.48
N ARG A 127 7.90 6.63 -21.95
CA ARG A 127 7.50 7.81 -21.19
C ARG A 127 6.04 7.67 -20.75
N LEU A 128 5.67 8.25 -19.61
CA LEU A 128 4.29 8.60 -19.31
C LEU A 128 4.11 10.08 -19.65
N PHE A 129 3.38 10.35 -20.74
CA PHE A 129 3.29 11.68 -21.34
C PHE A 129 4.69 12.23 -21.67
N ALA A 130 5.18 13.22 -20.92
CA ALA A 130 6.49 13.81 -21.11
C ALA A 130 7.58 13.24 -20.18
N ALA A 131 7.19 12.52 -19.11
CA ALA A 131 8.10 12.05 -18.07
C ALA A 131 8.61 10.63 -18.37
N PRO A 132 9.94 10.38 -18.38
CA PRO A 132 10.48 9.03 -18.51
C PRO A 132 10.06 8.16 -17.31
N LEU A 133 9.62 6.92 -17.57
CA LEU A 133 9.13 6.01 -16.54
C LEU A 133 10.20 5.61 -15.51
N GLY A 134 11.47 5.64 -15.91
CA GLY A 134 12.62 5.46 -15.03
C GLY A 134 13.10 6.74 -14.31
N GLY A 135 12.62 7.91 -14.73
CA GLY A 135 13.01 9.19 -14.14
C GLY A 135 12.46 9.35 -12.73
N ARG A 136 13.08 10.26 -11.96
CA ARG A 136 12.65 10.68 -10.62
C ARG A 136 12.18 12.14 -10.65
N TRP A 137 11.55 12.59 -9.56
CA TRP A 137 11.13 13.99 -9.42
C TRP A 137 12.31 14.97 -9.54
N ALA A 138 13.47 14.63 -8.98
CA ALA A 138 14.67 15.45 -9.09
C ALA A 138 15.12 15.65 -10.55
N ASP A 139 14.99 14.63 -11.38
CA ASP A 139 15.33 14.70 -12.81
C ASP A 139 14.33 15.58 -13.58
N ALA A 140 13.05 15.53 -13.20
CA ALA A 140 12.02 16.39 -13.77
C ALA A 140 12.22 17.87 -13.40
N LEU A 141 12.68 18.16 -12.18
CA LEU A 141 13.05 19.50 -11.73
C LEU A 141 14.31 20.03 -12.42
N ALA A 142 15.30 19.16 -12.65
CA ALA A 142 16.57 19.52 -13.28
C ALA A 142 16.48 19.68 -14.80
N GLY A 143 15.49 19.04 -15.45
CA GLY A 143 15.22 19.18 -16.88
C GLY A 143 14.43 20.47 -17.19
N ASP A 144 13.18 20.31 -17.61
CA ASP A 144 12.32 21.44 -18.03
C ASP A 144 11.72 22.24 -16.85
N GLY A 145 12.14 21.95 -15.61
CA GLY A 145 11.66 22.60 -14.40
C GLY A 145 10.27 22.16 -13.94
N LEU A 146 9.81 22.77 -12.85
CA LEU A 146 8.57 22.41 -12.14
C LEU A 146 7.31 22.45 -13.04
N PHE A 147 7.26 23.42 -13.94
CA PHE A 147 6.15 23.63 -14.88
C PHE A 147 6.40 23.02 -16.27
N GLY A 148 7.53 22.35 -16.45
CA GLY A 148 7.80 21.56 -17.65
C GLY A 148 6.91 20.33 -17.75
N GLY A 149 6.90 19.67 -18.91
CA GLY A 149 6.02 18.53 -19.16
C GLY A 149 6.16 17.41 -18.13
N ALA A 150 7.40 17.07 -17.74
CA ALA A 150 7.65 16.07 -16.71
C ALA A 150 7.25 16.56 -15.30
N GLY A 151 7.52 17.83 -14.98
CA GLY A 151 7.16 18.45 -13.70
C GLY A 151 5.65 18.44 -13.45
N LEU A 152 4.84 18.76 -14.47
CA LEU A 152 3.37 18.72 -14.37
C LEU A 152 2.82 17.31 -14.10
N VAL A 153 3.42 16.27 -14.70
CA VAL A 153 3.03 14.87 -14.44
C VAL A 153 3.28 14.51 -12.98
N TYR A 154 4.43 14.88 -12.43
CA TYR A 154 4.73 14.66 -11.02
C TYR A 154 3.87 15.51 -10.09
N LEU A 155 3.54 16.75 -10.44
CA LEU A 155 2.61 17.58 -9.67
C LEU A 155 1.22 16.94 -9.59
N GLY A 156 0.70 16.44 -10.72
CA GLY A 156 -0.55 15.69 -10.76
C GLY A 156 -0.48 14.42 -9.90
N LEU A 157 0.65 13.71 -9.94
CA LEU A 157 0.88 12.53 -9.11
C LEU A 157 0.92 12.88 -7.62
N PHE A 158 1.63 13.94 -7.22
CA PHE A 158 1.67 14.39 -5.83
C PHE A 158 0.30 14.84 -5.34
N ALA A 159 -0.48 15.54 -6.18
CA ALA A 159 -1.84 15.92 -5.84
C ALA A 159 -2.71 14.68 -5.58
N LEU A 160 -2.63 13.67 -6.45
CA LEU A 160 -3.35 12.41 -6.27
C LEU A 160 -2.92 11.67 -5.00
N VAL A 161 -1.61 11.57 -4.74
CA VAL A 161 -1.08 10.94 -3.52
C VAL A 161 -1.52 11.71 -2.28
N ALA A 162 -1.49 13.04 -2.31
CA ALA A 162 -1.93 13.87 -1.20
C ALA A 162 -3.42 13.63 -0.89
N VAL A 163 -4.27 13.59 -1.92
CA VAL A 163 -5.70 13.28 -1.75
C VAL A 163 -5.89 11.89 -1.12
N VAL A 164 -5.20 10.87 -1.62
CA VAL A 164 -5.28 9.51 -1.10
C VAL A 164 -4.74 9.43 0.33
N ALA A 165 -3.60 10.05 0.60
CA ALA A 165 -2.96 10.09 1.91
C ALA A 165 -3.82 10.83 2.95
N THR A 166 -4.45 11.94 2.57
CA THR A 166 -5.41 12.66 3.41
C THR A 166 -6.64 11.80 3.68
N PHE A 167 -7.18 11.12 2.67
CA PHE A 167 -8.31 10.21 2.83
C PHE A 167 -7.97 9.05 3.78
N THR A 168 -6.81 8.40 3.60
CA THR A 168 -6.35 7.32 4.48
C THR A 168 -6.04 7.83 5.89
N TYR A 169 -5.47 9.02 6.03
CA TYR A 169 -5.21 9.67 7.32
C TYR A 169 -6.52 9.91 8.09
N LEU A 170 -7.49 10.58 7.46
CA LEU A 170 -8.79 10.88 8.09
C LEU A 170 -9.51 9.61 8.50
N ARG A 171 -9.46 8.58 7.64
CA ARG A 171 -10.08 7.29 7.91
C ARG A 171 -9.40 6.54 9.04
N THR A 172 -8.06 6.47 9.03
CA THR A 172 -7.28 5.81 10.09
C THR A 172 -7.53 6.52 11.42
N ARG A 173 -7.58 7.85 11.42
CA ARG A 173 -7.89 8.65 12.60
C ARG A 173 -9.29 8.35 13.15
N ARG A 174 -10.30 8.22 12.26
CA ARG A 174 -11.66 7.81 12.65
C ARG A 174 -11.70 6.40 13.23
N GLN A 175 -10.97 5.45 12.63
CA GLN A 175 -10.89 4.07 13.12
C GLN A 175 -10.21 3.99 14.50
N MET A 176 -9.17 4.79 14.74
CA MET A 176 -8.51 4.87 16.05
C MET A 176 -9.41 5.53 17.10
N ALA A 177 -10.19 6.55 16.73
CA ALA A 177 -11.16 7.18 17.63
C ALA A 177 -12.27 6.21 18.07
N GLN A 178 -12.65 5.27 17.19
CA GLN A 178 -13.64 4.23 17.49
C GLN A 178 -13.05 3.04 18.28
N ASN A 179 -11.72 2.85 18.25
CA ASN A 179 -11.02 1.80 18.98
C ASN A 179 -9.85 2.38 19.82
N PRO A 180 -10.15 3.14 20.90
CA PRO A 180 -9.14 3.69 21.80
C PRO A 180 -8.29 2.60 22.49
N VAL A 181 -8.79 1.36 22.53
CA VAL A 181 -8.13 0.19 23.10
C VAL A 181 -6.95 -0.30 22.25
N MET A 182 -6.91 -0.04 20.93
CA MET A 182 -5.73 -0.32 20.09
C MET A 182 -4.68 0.81 20.17
N ALA A 183 -5.11 2.06 20.36
CA ALA A 183 -4.22 3.17 20.69
C ALA A 183 -3.58 2.99 22.08
N ALA A 184 -4.34 2.44 23.04
CA ALA A 184 -3.87 2.04 24.36
C ALA A 184 -3.14 0.67 24.38
N ALA A 185 -3.31 -0.18 23.36
CA ALA A 185 -2.57 -1.45 23.24
C ALA A 185 -1.08 -1.22 22.92
N GLY A 186 -0.75 -0.12 22.27
CA GLY A 186 0.62 0.41 22.26
C GLY A 186 0.95 1.25 23.51
N GLY A 187 -0.02 1.59 24.34
CA GLY A 187 0.17 2.52 25.45
C GLY A 187 0.76 1.89 26.71
N GLU A 188 0.33 0.67 27.09
CA GLU A 188 0.58 0.16 28.45
C GLU A 188 1.46 -1.09 28.55
N ALA A 189 1.72 -1.83 27.46
CA ALA A 189 2.55 -3.04 27.54
C ALA A 189 4.04 -2.80 27.24
N VAL A 190 4.41 -1.65 26.65
CA VAL A 190 5.80 -1.30 26.32
C VAL A 190 5.95 0.23 26.41
N PRO A 191 6.84 0.78 27.25
CA PRO A 191 7.11 2.22 27.29
C PRO A 191 7.50 2.74 25.88
N GLY A 192 6.78 3.74 25.36
CA GLY A 192 7.10 4.42 24.09
C GLY A 192 6.13 4.19 22.91
N LEU A 193 5.30 3.15 22.91
CA LEU A 193 4.36 2.88 21.81
C LEU A 193 3.11 3.80 21.83
N GLY A 194 2.82 4.51 22.92
CA GLY A 194 1.79 5.56 22.96
C GLY A 194 2.11 6.77 22.07
N ALA A 195 3.40 7.11 21.93
CA ALA A 195 3.87 8.09 20.97
C ALA A 195 3.78 7.56 19.52
N VAL A 196 4.03 6.27 19.32
CA VAL A 196 3.88 5.59 18.03
C VAL A 196 2.44 5.70 17.52
N GLY A 197 1.43 5.58 18.39
CA GLY A 197 0.03 5.77 18.03
C GLY A 197 -0.31 7.17 17.48
N LYS A 198 0.40 8.22 17.94
CA LYS A 198 0.24 9.59 17.42
C LYS A 198 0.94 9.80 16.08
N VAL A 199 2.05 9.11 15.85
CA VAL A 199 2.84 9.19 14.61
C VAL A 199 2.27 8.28 13.52
N MET A 200 1.61 7.17 13.87
CA MET A 200 1.14 6.16 12.93
C MET A 200 0.23 6.69 11.81
N PRO A 201 -0.73 7.61 12.05
CA PRO A 201 -1.52 8.21 10.97
C PRO A 201 -0.67 9.03 9.98
N PHE A 202 0.39 9.68 10.47
CA PHE A 202 1.29 10.48 9.65
C PHE A 202 2.18 9.63 8.72
N LEU A 203 2.34 8.34 9.01
CA LEU A 203 3.02 7.41 8.10
C LEU A 203 2.36 7.36 6.70
N SER A 204 1.08 7.71 6.58
CA SER A 204 0.42 7.81 5.26
C SER A 204 1.07 8.88 4.36
N PHE A 205 1.65 9.93 4.94
CA PHE A 205 2.36 10.97 4.20
C PHE A 205 3.79 10.56 3.82
N LEU A 206 4.35 9.51 4.43
CA LEU A 206 5.65 8.96 4.02
C LEU A 206 5.62 8.52 2.54
N THR A 207 4.45 8.12 2.05
CA THR A 207 4.24 7.77 0.64
C THR A 207 4.54 8.93 -0.31
N LEU A 208 4.29 10.19 0.07
CA LEU A 208 4.66 11.37 -0.74
C LEU A 208 6.19 11.44 -0.90
N VAL A 209 6.92 11.23 0.20
CA VAL A 209 8.38 11.21 0.20
C VAL A 209 8.90 10.05 -0.66
N THR A 210 8.31 8.86 -0.52
CA THR A 210 8.67 7.70 -1.35
C THR A 210 8.47 8.02 -2.83
N VAL A 211 7.32 8.57 -3.22
CA VAL A 211 7.00 8.94 -4.61
C VAL A 211 7.97 9.97 -5.19
N ALA A 212 8.50 10.87 -4.37
CA ALA A 212 9.50 11.83 -4.80
C ALA A 212 10.88 11.20 -5.11
N VAL A 213 11.23 10.09 -4.45
CA VAL A 213 12.57 9.49 -4.52
C VAL A 213 12.63 8.29 -5.47
N VAL A 214 11.52 7.56 -5.64
CA VAL A 214 11.46 6.36 -6.48
C VAL A 214 11.21 6.71 -7.96
N PRO A 215 11.55 5.82 -8.90
CA PRO A 215 11.20 5.98 -10.31
C PRO A 215 9.69 6.15 -10.52
N LEU A 216 9.29 6.91 -11.54
CA LEU A 216 7.89 7.17 -11.85
C LEU A 216 7.02 5.90 -11.94
N ALA A 217 7.53 4.83 -12.57
CA ALA A 217 6.82 3.55 -12.65
C ALA A 217 6.52 2.95 -11.26
N ALA A 218 7.50 2.98 -10.35
CA ALA A 218 7.31 2.51 -8.98
C ALA A 218 6.35 3.43 -8.22
N ALA A 219 6.42 4.74 -8.45
CA ALA A 219 5.50 5.70 -7.86
C ALA A 219 4.06 5.40 -8.30
N LEU A 220 3.79 5.25 -9.60
CA LEU A 220 2.47 4.91 -10.14
C LEU A 220 1.90 3.64 -9.52
N TYR A 221 2.71 2.60 -9.35
CA TYR A 221 2.28 1.39 -8.67
C TYR A 221 1.91 1.63 -7.22
N VAL A 222 2.75 2.36 -6.47
CA VAL A 222 2.48 2.69 -5.08
C VAL A 222 1.17 3.48 -4.96
N VAL A 223 0.95 4.49 -5.81
CA VAL A 223 -0.29 5.29 -5.80
C VAL A 223 -1.51 4.45 -6.17
N THR A 224 -1.44 3.69 -7.25
CA THR A 224 -2.55 2.83 -7.71
C THR A 224 -2.90 1.81 -6.63
N SER A 225 -1.87 1.25 -6.00
CA SER A 225 -1.99 0.33 -4.90
C SER A 225 -2.68 0.97 -3.68
N THR A 226 -2.14 2.07 -3.16
CA THR A 226 -2.72 2.72 -1.97
C THR A 226 -4.15 3.19 -2.22
N THR A 227 -4.43 3.71 -3.42
CA THR A 227 -5.76 4.13 -3.86
C THR A 227 -6.74 2.97 -3.85
N TRP A 228 -6.41 1.86 -4.53
CA TRP A 228 -7.29 0.70 -4.53
C TRP A 228 -7.47 0.13 -3.14
N SER A 229 -6.41 0.00 -2.33
CA SER A 229 -6.56 -0.46 -0.95
C SER A 229 -7.49 0.45 -0.14
N ALA A 230 -7.45 1.76 -0.36
CA ALA A 230 -8.34 2.70 0.28
C ALA A 230 -9.81 2.50 -0.17
N VAL A 231 -10.04 2.36 -1.48
CA VAL A 231 -11.35 2.12 -2.09
C VAL A 231 -11.93 0.77 -1.70
N GLU A 232 -11.16 -0.30 -1.84
CA GLU A 232 -11.54 -1.67 -1.48
C GLU A 232 -11.90 -1.75 0.00
N ARG A 233 -11.08 -1.17 0.88
CA ARG A 233 -11.45 -1.07 2.29
C ARG A 233 -12.72 -0.24 2.45
N ALA A 234 -12.91 0.85 1.71
CA ALA A 234 -14.08 1.72 1.86
C ALA A 234 -15.36 1.00 1.43
N ALA A 235 -15.29 0.15 0.41
CA ALA A 235 -16.41 -0.67 -0.05
C ALA A 235 -16.68 -1.87 0.86
N LEU A 236 -15.62 -2.58 1.28
CA LEU A 236 -15.73 -3.81 2.07
C LEU A 236 -15.96 -3.59 3.57
N TYR A 237 -15.75 -2.38 4.10
CA TYR A 237 -15.93 -2.05 5.52
C TYR A 237 -16.97 -0.94 5.74
N ARG A 238 -17.88 -0.72 4.78
CA ARG A 238 -19.23 -0.26 5.15
C ARG A 238 -19.90 -1.33 5.99
#